data_AF-X1KVP4-F1
#
_entry.id   AF-X1KVP4-F1
#
_cell.length_a   1.000
_cell.length_b   1.000
_cell.length_c   1.000
_cell.angle_alpha   90.00
_cell.angle_beta   90.00
_cell.angle_gamma   90.00
#
_symmetry.space_group_name_H-M   'P 1'
#
loop_
_entity.id
_entity.type
_entity.pdbx_description
1 polymer ?
#
loop_
_entity_poly.entity_id
_entity_poly.type
_entity_poly.pdbx_seq_one_letter_code
_entity_poly.pdbx_strand_id
1 'polypeptide(L)'
;MQKILRLPESLQEILESVEGKNLDEKLIQLIRNDLRRRFHLCSERIMEFETKYGMQFEEFVVKWKADKIPNRYSHETERDYMEWESLVGEHEMLLLQLRKLKGKFPSTP
;
A
#
# COMPACT_ATOMS: atom_id res chain seq x y z
N MET A 1 -18.35 9.86 22.48
CA MET A 1 -18.30 11.27 22.02
C MET A 1 -18.10 11.29 20.52
N GLN A 2 -19.00 11.93 19.78
CA GLN A 2 -18.80 12.22 18.36
C GLN A 2 -17.85 13.42 18.25
N LYS A 3 -16.81 13.35 17.42
CA LYS A 3 -15.92 14.49 17.16
C LYS A 3 -16.49 15.31 16.01
N ILE A 4 -16.64 16.62 16.22
CA ILE A 4 -17.01 17.56 15.16
C ILE A 4 -15.73 17.97 14.43
N LEU A 5 -15.65 17.65 13.14
CA LEU A 5 -14.59 18.12 12.24
C LEU A 5 -15.10 19.39 11.54
N ARG A 6 -14.41 20.51 11.74
CA ARG A 6 -14.65 21.74 10.97
C ARG A 6 -13.68 21.78 9.81
N LEU A 7 -14.20 21.91 8.60
CA LEU A 7 -13.42 22.00 7.38
C LEU A 7 -13.44 23.45 6.86
N PRO A 8 -12.31 24.01 6.41
CA PRO A 8 -12.29 25.29 5.71
C PRO A 8 -13.20 25.28 4.48
N GLU A 9 -13.80 26.43 4.12
CA GLU A 9 -14.68 26.54 2.94
C GLU A 9 -13.99 26.05 1.66
N SER A 10 -12.73 26.41 1.45
CA SER A 10 -11.95 25.96 0.29
C SER A 10 -11.83 24.44 0.20
N LEU A 11 -11.80 23.73 1.33
CA LEU A 11 -11.77 22.26 1.32
C LEU A 11 -13.17 21.67 1.06
N GLN A 12 -14.23 22.34 1.50
CA GLN A 12 -15.60 21.93 1.22
C GLN A 12 -15.87 22.00 -0.28
N GLU A 13 -15.48 23.10 -0.94
CA GLU A 13 -15.60 23.27 -2.40
C GLU A 13 -14.89 22.15 -3.16
N ILE A 14 -13.66 21.80 -2.77
CA ILE A 14 -12.93 20.69 -3.41
C ILE A 14 -13.66 19.37 -3.20
N LEU A 15 -14.19 19.13 -1.99
CA LEU A 15 -14.94 17.90 -1.69
C LEU A 15 -16.23 17.80 -2.52
N GLU A 16 -16.82 18.89 -2.99
CA GLU A 16 -17.98 18.82 -3.89
C GLU A 16 -17.66 18.08 -5.19
N SER A 17 -16.43 18.25 -5.72
CA SER A 17 -15.96 17.56 -6.94
C SER A 17 -15.71 16.06 -6.78
N VAL A 18 -15.62 15.57 -5.54
CA VAL A 18 -15.39 14.16 -5.23
C VAL A 18 -16.68 13.37 -5.37
N GLU A 19 -16.63 12.18 -5.97
CA GLU A 19 -17.80 11.31 -6.11
C GLU A 19 -18.32 10.83 -4.73
N GLY A 20 -19.65 10.82 -4.58
CA GLY A 20 -20.35 10.40 -3.36
C GLY A 20 -21.54 11.29 -2.99
N LYS A 21 -22.57 10.71 -2.37
CA LYS A 21 -23.83 11.41 -2.06
C LYS A 21 -23.75 12.29 -0.81
N ASN A 22 -22.84 11.98 0.09
CA ASN A 22 -22.63 12.68 1.36
C ASN A 22 -21.14 12.69 1.70
N LEU A 23 -20.78 13.47 2.73
CA LEU A 23 -19.39 13.62 3.16
C LEU A 23 -18.74 12.28 3.54
N ASP A 24 -19.46 11.39 4.23
CA ASP A 24 -18.93 10.10 4.62
C ASP A 24 -18.57 9.25 3.41
N GLU A 25 -19.47 9.16 2.42
CA GLU A 25 -19.22 8.45 1.16
C GLU A 25 -18.01 9.02 0.41
N LYS A 26 -17.93 10.35 0.27
CA LYS A 26 -16.80 11.03 -0.38
C LYS A 26 -15.47 10.70 0.31
N LEU A 27 -15.43 10.79 1.65
CA LEU A 27 -14.23 10.49 2.43
C LEU A 27 -13.84 9.00 2.35
N ILE A 28 -14.81 8.09 2.45
CA ILE A 28 -14.56 6.65 2.31
C ILE A 28 -13.98 6.34 0.93
N GLN A 29 -14.51 6.96 -0.13
CA GLN A 29 -13.98 6.78 -1.48
C GLN A 29 -12.55 7.30 -1.62
N LEU A 30 -12.26 8.51 -1.12
CA LEU A 30 -10.90 9.07 -1.14
C LEU A 30 -9.90 8.17 -0.41
N ILE A 31 -10.24 7.72 0.81
CA ILE A 31 -9.39 6.82 1.59
C ILE A 31 -9.21 5.49 0.84
N ARG A 32 -10.29 4.93 0.28
CA ARG A 32 -10.22 3.68 -0.48
C ARG A 32 -9.30 3.81 -1.70
N ASN A 33 -9.40 4.92 -2.42
CA ASN A 33 -8.63 5.16 -3.63
C ASN A 33 -7.14 5.38 -3.32
N ASP A 34 -6.81 6.12 -2.26
CA ASP A 34 -5.43 6.27 -1.82
C ASP A 34 -4.81 4.93 -1.41
N LEU A 35 -5.52 4.15 -0.57
CA LEU A 35 -5.04 2.83 -0.14
C LEU A 35 -4.85 1.87 -1.33
N ARG A 36 -5.79 1.86 -2.29
CA ARG A 36 -5.66 1.05 -3.51
C ARG A 36 -4.47 1.46 -4.36
N ARG A 37 -4.28 2.77 -4.55
CA ARG A 37 -3.15 3.31 -5.33
C ARG A 37 -1.83 2.89 -4.69
N ARG A 38 -1.67 3.12 -3.39
CA ARG A 38 -0.44 2.73 -2.66
C ARG A 38 -0.21 1.23 -2.71
N PHE A 39 -1.27 0.44 -2.54
CA PHE A 39 -1.19 -1.02 -2.62
C PHE A 39 -0.69 -1.46 -3.99
N HIS A 40 -1.23 -0.88 -5.06
CA HIS A 40 -0.81 -1.17 -6.43
C HIS A 40 0.66 -0.81 -6.67
N LEU A 41 1.10 0.38 -6.24
CA LEU A 41 2.49 0.80 -6.35
C LEU A 41 3.45 -0.15 -5.61
N CYS A 42 3.08 -0.61 -4.41
CA CYS A 42 3.85 -1.62 -3.69
C CYS A 42 3.91 -2.93 -4.48
N SER A 43 2.79 -3.40 -5.02
CA SER A 43 2.74 -4.63 -5.81
C SER A 43 3.61 -4.55 -7.08
N GLU A 44 3.58 -3.43 -7.79
CA GLU A 44 4.41 -3.21 -8.99
C GLU A 44 5.90 -3.24 -8.62
N ARG A 45 6.29 -2.52 -7.57
CA ARG A 45 7.69 -2.47 -7.13
C ARG A 45 8.20 -3.81 -6.60
N ILE A 46 7.36 -4.59 -5.91
CA ILE A 46 7.66 -5.98 -5.52
C ILE A 46 7.91 -6.83 -6.78
N MET A 47 7.05 -6.73 -7.78
CA MET A 47 7.19 -7.48 -9.04
C MET A 47 8.48 -7.13 -9.80
N GLU A 48 8.93 -5.88 -9.75
CA GLU A 48 10.22 -5.47 -10.32
C GLU A 48 11.39 -6.20 -9.66
N PHE A 49 11.38 -6.34 -8.33
CA PHE A 49 12.39 -7.12 -7.62
C PHE A 49 12.29 -8.62 -7.92
N GLU A 50 11.07 -9.17 -7.96
CA GLU A 50 10.86 -10.58 -8.33
C GLU A 50 11.38 -10.88 -9.73
N THR A 51 11.18 -9.94 -10.66
CA THR A 51 11.71 -10.03 -12.03
C THR A 51 13.24 -9.92 -12.04
N LYS A 52 13.81 -8.97 -11.28
CA LYS A 52 15.26 -8.76 -11.17
C LYS A 52 15.99 -10.00 -10.63
N TYR A 53 15.42 -10.64 -9.61
CA TYR A 53 16.05 -11.79 -8.94
C TYR A 53 15.55 -13.15 -9.43
N GLY A 54 14.49 -13.18 -10.25
CA GLY A 54 13.90 -14.39 -10.79
C GLY A 54 13.27 -15.31 -9.73
N MET A 55 12.80 -14.74 -8.62
CA MET A 55 12.22 -15.47 -7.49
C MET A 55 11.32 -14.58 -6.64
N GLN A 56 10.44 -15.18 -5.84
CA GLN A 56 9.62 -14.45 -4.86
C GLN A 56 10.45 -14.01 -3.64
N PHE A 57 9.94 -13.03 -2.89
CA PHE A 57 10.65 -12.45 -1.74
C PHE A 57 11.02 -13.50 -0.69
N GLU A 58 10.12 -14.42 -0.36
CA GLU A 58 10.34 -15.45 0.65
C GLU A 58 11.49 -16.38 0.25
N GLU A 59 11.57 -16.73 -1.04
CA GLU A 59 12.67 -17.52 -1.58
C GLU A 59 13.99 -16.74 -1.52
N PHE A 60 13.95 -15.45 -1.86
CA PHE A 60 15.11 -14.56 -1.75
C PHE A 60 15.63 -14.52 -0.31
N VAL A 61 14.77 -14.36 0.69
CA VAL A 61 15.15 -14.34 2.12
C VAL A 61 15.80 -15.66 2.56
N VAL A 62 15.28 -16.80 2.11
CA VAL A 62 15.87 -18.11 2.41
C VAL A 62 17.26 -18.24 1.81
N LYS A 63 17.43 -17.88 0.53
CA LYS A 63 18.73 -17.92 -0.16
C LYS A 63 19.72 -16.90 0.43
N TRP A 64 19.24 -15.72 0.83
CA TRP A 64 20.02 -14.69 1.50
C TRP A 64 20.59 -15.24 2.80
N LYS A 65 19.75 -15.79 3.69
CA LYS A 65 20.20 -16.37 4.98
C LYS A 65 21.15 -17.56 4.81
N ALA A 66 20.98 -18.34 3.74
CA ALA A 66 21.83 -19.48 3.41
C ALA A 66 23.12 -19.12 2.66
N ASP A 67 23.40 -17.82 2.44
CA ASP A 67 24.55 -17.32 1.70
C ASP A 67 24.64 -17.83 0.24
N LYS A 68 23.48 -18.04 -0.38
CA LYS A 68 23.33 -18.56 -1.76
C LYS A 68 22.98 -17.49 -2.79
N ILE A 69 22.93 -16.22 -2.38
CA ILE A 69 22.72 -15.09 -3.31
C ILE A 69 24.08 -14.68 -3.88
N PRO A 70 24.28 -14.72 -5.21
CA PRO A 70 25.49 -14.23 -5.84
C PRO A 70 25.72 -12.75 -5.48
N ASN A 71 26.97 -12.36 -5.17
CA ASN A 71 27.33 -10.97 -4.83
C ASN A 71 26.48 -10.35 -3.71
N ARG A 72 26.13 -11.16 -2.70
CA ARG A 72 25.32 -10.76 -1.54
C ARG A 72 25.79 -9.47 -0.86
N TYR A 73 27.11 -9.31 -0.72
CA TYR A 73 27.74 -8.13 -0.09
C TYR A 73 27.95 -6.96 -1.05
N SER A 74 27.33 -6.98 -2.23
CA SER A 74 27.26 -5.76 -3.02
C SER A 74 26.29 -4.79 -2.33
N HIS A 75 26.69 -3.52 -2.25
CA HIS A 75 25.82 -2.45 -1.74
C HIS A 75 24.47 -2.38 -2.47
N GLU A 76 24.38 -2.90 -3.70
CA GLU A 76 23.12 -2.98 -4.44
C GLU A 76 22.19 -4.04 -3.89
N THR A 77 22.66 -5.29 -3.75
CA THR A 77 21.83 -6.40 -3.26
C THR A 77 21.32 -6.15 -1.83
N GLU A 78 22.14 -5.55 -0.96
CA GLU A 78 21.71 -5.17 0.38
C GLU A 78 20.61 -4.10 0.38
N ARG A 79 20.73 -3.07 -0.48
CA ARG A 79 19.71 -2.03 -0.61
C ARG A 79 18.41 -2.59 -1.16
N ASP A 80 18.50 -3.42 -2.19
CA ASP A 80 17.34 -4.06 -2.78
C ASP A 80 16.61 -4.95 -1.77
N TYR A 81 17.35 -5.72 -0.95
CA TYR A 81 16.74 -6.50 0.13
C TYR A 81 15.99 -5.61 1.13
N MET A 82 16.62 -4.53 1.61
CA MET A 82 16.00 -3.62 2.58
C MET A 82 14.75 -2.93 2.01
N GLU A 83 14.81 -2.46 0.77
CA GLU A 83 13.67 -1.83 0.10
C GLU A 83 12.53 -2.85 -0.09
N TRP A 84 12.86 -4.03 -0.59
CA TRP A 84 11.88 -5.08 -0.85
C TRP A 84 11.19 -5.56 0.44
N GLU A 85 11.95 -5.75 1.53
CA GLU A 85 11.39 -6.11 2.84
C GLU A 85 10.38 -5.06 3.34
N SER A 86 10.74 -3.77 3.21
CA SER A 86 9.85 -2.67 3.58
C SER A 86 8.56 -2.68 2.74
N LEU A 87 8.66 -2.93 1.44
CA LEU A 87 7.51 -2.96 0.53
C LEU A 87 6.56 -4.11 0.83
N VAL A 88 7.07 -5.31 1.12
CA VAL A 88 6.25 -6.46 1.52
C VAL A 88 5.48 -6.15 2.80
N GLY A 89 6.15 -5.56 3.80
CA GLY A 89 5.49 -5.12 5.04
C GLY A 89 4.42 -4.05 4.80
N GLU A 90 4.70 -3.05 3.96
CA GLU A 90 3.71 -2.02 3.61
C GLU A 90 2.52 -2.62 2.85
N HIS A 91 2.76 -3.52 1.90
CA HIS A 91 1.74 -4.20 1.12
C HIS A 91 0.76 -4.98 2.00
N GLU A 92 1.26 -5.75 2.97
CA GLU A 92 0.44 -6.46 3.95
C GLU A 92 -0.41 -5.52 4.80
N MET A 93 0.20 -4.44 5.29
CA MET A 93 -0.49 -3.43 6.10
C MET A 93 -1.61 -2.75 5.31
N LEU A 94 -1.36 -2.36 4.06
CA LEU A 94 -2.35 -1.76 3.16
C LEU A 94 -3.50 -2.72 2.87
N LEU A 95 -3.21 -4.01 2.63
CA LEU A 95 -4.23 -5.03 2.43
C LEU A 95 -5.15 -5.16 3.66
N LEU A 96 -4.58 -5.15 4.86
CA LEU A 96 -5.36 -5.18 6.12
C LEU A 96 -6.24 -3.94 6.26
N GLN A 97 -5.72 -2.76 5.93
CA GLN A 97 -6.49 -1.51 5.95
C GLN A 97 -7.65 -1.54 4.94
N LEU A 98 -7.40 -2.02 3.72
CA LEU A 98 -8.44 -2.20 2.68
C LEU A 98 -9.52 -3.17 3.13
N ARG A 99 -9.15 -4.31 3.73
CA ARG A 99 -10.11 -5.29 4.29
C ARG A 99 -10.94 -4.68 5.42
N LYS A 100 -10.30 -3.94 6.33
CA LYS A 100 -10.99 -3.23 7.42
C LYS A 100 -11.97 -2.19 6.88
N LEU A 101 -11.58 -1.43 5.86
CA LEU A 101 -12.44 -0.44 5.22
C LEU A 101 -13.64 -1.11 4.55
N LYS A 102 -13.42 -2.20 3.79
CA LYS A 102 -14.49 -2.98 3.14
C LYS A 102 -15.47 -3.59 4.15
N GLY A 103 -14.97 -4.11 5.28
CA GLY A 103 -15.81 -4.71 6.31
C GLY A 103 -16.67 -3.68 7.07
N LYS A 104 -16.16 -2.46 7.27
CA LYS A 104 -16.90 -1.38 7.94
C LYS A 104 -17.82 -0.60 7.00
N PHE A 105 -17.41 -0.44 5.75
CA PHE A 105 -18.09 0.36 4.74
C PHE A 105 -18.11 -0.40 3.41
N PRO A 106 -19.00 -1.39 3.28
CA PRO A 106 -19.17 -2.14 2.04
C PRO A 106 -19.59 -1.19 0.92
N SER A 107 -19.05 -1.39 -0.28
CA SER A 107 -19.58 -0.73 -1.46
C SER A 107 -21.01 -1.20 -1.69
N THR A 108 -21.95 -0.25 -1.78
CA THR A 108 -23.32 -0.52 -2.25
C THR A 108 -23.25 -1.14 -3.65
N PRO A 109 -24.09 -2.16 -3.96
CA PRO A 109 -24.15 -2.75 -5.30
C PRO A 109 -24.45 -1.72 -6.40
#